data_AF-A0AAU3YUL4-F1
#
_entry.id   AF-A0AAU3YUL4-F1
#
_cell.length_a   1.000
_cell.length_b   1.000
_cell.length_c   1.000
_cell.angle_alpha   90.00
_cell.angle_beta   90.00
_cell.angle_gamma   90.00
#
_symmetry.space_group_name_H-M   'P 1'
#
loop_
_entity.id
_entity.type
_entity.pdbx_description
1 polymer ?
#
loop_
_entity_poly.entity_id
_entity_poly.type
_entity_poly.pdbx_seq_one_letter_code
_entity_poly.pdbx_strand_id
1 'polypeptide(L)'
;MPEEPKPVDTHTLEGRVRENIKAVRDVTGEHHTDIGRVLGLSVAVVGRRQCGETRWAVAEVELLAEHWRIEASLMFSPEAAKVVAALPRARVEQLRAAKRRRRLPAPTRSKTPVAA
;
A
#
# COMPACT_ATOMS: atom_id res chain seq x y z
N MET A 1 -5.02 -12.67 -32.19
CA MET A 1 -5.18 -13.60 -31.07
C MET A 1 -5.39 -12.75 -29.82
N PRO A 2 -6.60 -12.68 -29.24
CA PRO A 2 -6.77 -12.01 -27.95
C PRO A 2 -5.98 -12.83 -26.91
N GLU A 3 -5.10 -12.17 -26.15
CA GLU A 3 -4.44 -12.82 -25.01
C GLU A 3 -5.53 -13.28 -24.03
N GLU A 4 -5.57 -14.58 -23.78
CA GLU A 4 -6.45 -15.18 -22.79
C GLU A 4 -6.10 -14.61 -21.41
N PRO A 5 -7.07 -14.07 -20.65
CA PRO A 5 -6.77 -13.48 -19.35
C PRO A 5 -6.19 -14.55 -18.44
N LYS A 6 -4.92 -14.40 -18.06
CA LYS A 6 -4.26 -15.31 -17.10
C LYS A 6 -5.15 -15.41 -15.86
N PRO A 7 -5.47 -16.63 -15.38
CA PRO A 7 -6.26 -16.79 -14.17
C PRO A 7 -5.60 -15.99 -13.05
N VAL A 8 -6.39 -15.12 -12.42
CA VAL A 8 -5.93 -14.39 -11.24
C VAL A 8 -5.77 -15.45 -10.15
N ASP A 9 -4.53 -15.88 -9.92
CA ASP A 9 -4.17 -16.98 -9.01
C ASP A 9 -4.46 -16.66 -7.53
N THR A 10 -5.65 -16.20 -7.18
CA THR A 10 -6.10 -15.91 -5.79
C THR A 10 -6.04 -17.15 -4.90
N HIS A 11 -6.00 -18.36 -5.49
CA HIS A 11 -5.83 -19.60 -4.75
C HIS A 11 -4.37 -19.87 -4.32
N THR A 12 -3.38 -19.15 -4.87
CA THR A 12 -1.97 -19.27 -4.45
C THR A 12 -1.66 -18.36 -3.27
N LEU A 13 -0.66 -18.72 -2.46
CA LEU A 13 -0.21 -17.88 -1.34
C LEU A 13 0.23 -16.48 -1.81
N GLU A 14 0.99 -16.42 -2.91
CA GLU A 14 1.41 -15.17 -3.54
C GLU A 14 0.21 -14.35 -4.03
N GLY A 15 -0.81 -15.00 -4.61
CA GLY A 15 -2.04 -14.34 -5.00
C GLY A 15 -2.77 -13.72 -3.83
N ARG A 16 -2.87 -14.43 -2.70
CA ARG A 16 -3.44 -13.91 -1.45
C ARG A 16 -2.67 -12.71 -0.93
N VAL A 17 -1.34 -12.76 -0.91
CA VAL A 17 -0.52 -11.62 -0.50
C VAL A 17 -0.81 -10.40 -1.38
N ARG A 18 -0.87 -10.57 -2.71
CA ARG A 18 -1.22 -9.46 -3.62
C ARG A 18 -2.62 -8.92 -3.37
N GLU A 19 -3.61 -9.79 -3.19
CA GLU A 19 -5.00 -9.43 -2.88
C GLU A 19 -5.11 -8.68 -1.55
N ASN A 20 -4.44 -9.16 -0.50
CA ASN A 20 -4.43 -8.54 0.81
C ASN A 20 -3.77 -7.16 0.77
N ILE A 21 -2.62 -7.02 0.08
CA ILE A 21 -1.97 -5.71 -0.13
C ILE A 21 -2.91 -4.76 -0.88
N LYS A 22 -3.59 -5.24 -1.93
CA LYS A 22 -4.58 -4.44 -2.67
C LYS A 22 -5.72 -3.98 -1.76
N ALA A 23 -6.30 -4.88 -0.98
CA ALA A 23 -7.41 -4.57 -0.09
C ALA A 23 -7.01 -3.53 0.98
N VAL A 24 -5.83 -3.68 1.60
CA VAL A 24 -5.31 -2.70 2.55
C VAL A 24 -5.10 -1.34 1.87
N ARG A 25 -4.53 -1.31 0.65
CA ARG A 25 -4.36 -0.07 -0.11
C ARG A 25 -5.67 0.63 -0.45
N ASP A 26 -6.71 -0.13 -0.79
CA ASP A 26 -8.04 0.44 -1.08
C ASP A 26 -8.60 1.12 0.19
N VAL A 27 -8.33 0.56 1.37
CA VAL A 27 -8.73 1.13 2.67
C VAL A 27 -7.84 2.30 3.10
N THR A 28 -6.52 2.16 3.11
CA THR A 28 -5.59 3.24 3.53
C THR A 28 -5.50 4.35 2.50
N GLY A 29 -5.92 4.06 1.26
CA GLY A 29 -5.74 4.91 0.11
C GLY A 29 -4.29 5.01 -0.31
N GLU A 30 -3.42 4.05 -0.03
CA GLU A 30 -2.00 4.09 -0.43
C GLU A 30 -1.76 3.67 -1.88
N HIS A 31 -0.76 4.27 -2.53
CA HIS A 31 -0.34 3.94 -3.90
C HIS A 31 0.97 3.13 -3.91
N HIS A 32 1.35 2.56 -5.06
CA HIS A 32 2.63 1.86 -5.20
C HIS A 32 3.85 2.72 -4.81
N THR A 33 3.75 4.04 -4.96
CA THR A 33 4.77 5.00 -4.46
C THR A 33 4.90 5.00 -2.94
N ASP A 34 3.80 4.84 -2.22
CA ASP A 34 3.81 4.82 -0.76
C ASP A 34 4.40 3.50 -0.27
N ILE A 35 3.98 2.38 -0.86
CA ILE A 35 4.54 1.04 -0.61
C ILE A 35 6.04 1.00 -0.91
N GLY A 36 6.45 1.56 -2.04
CA GLY A 36 7.86 1.64 -2.42
C GLY A 36 8.69 2.43 -1.40
N ARG A 37 8.16 3.53 -0.86
CA ARG A 37 8.85 4.29 0.20
C ARG A 37 9.04 3.47 1.49
N VAL A 38 8.02 2.70 1.90
CA VAL A 38 8.12 1.85 3.10
C VAL A 38 9.23 0.81 2.95
N LEU A 39 9.36 0.23 1.76
CA LEU A 39 10.27 -0.88 1.51
C LEU A 39 11.64 -0.47 0.94
N GLY A 40 11.85 0.82 0.65
CA GLY A 40 13.05 1.27 -0.07
C GLY A 40 13.11 0.79 -1.53
N LEU A 41 11.95 0.54 -2.15
CA LEU A 41 11.83 -0.01 -3.49
C LEU A 41 11.25 1.00 -4.48
N SER A 42 11.58 0.85 -5.77
CA SER A 42 10.97 1.67 -6.80
C SER A 42 9.53 1.24 -7.11
N VAL A 43 8.72 2.20 -7.58
CA VAL A 43 7.32 1.98 -7.98
C VAL A 43 7.19 0.86 -9.01
N ALA A 44 8.15 0.76 -9.93
CA ALA A 44 8.18 -0.26 -10.96
C ALA A 44 8.33 -1.66 -10.35
N VAL A 45 9.20 -1.84 -9.36
CA VAL A 45 9.38 -3.14 -8.70
C VAL A 45 8.11 -3.51 -7.91
N VAL A 46 7.52 -2.55 -7.17
CA VAL A 46 6.24 -2.78 -6.48
C VAL A 46 5.13 -3.17 -7.47
N GLY A 47 5.06 -2.50 -8.62
CA GLY A 47 4.12 -2.82 -9.69
C GLY A 47 4.28 -4.26 -10.20
N ARG A 48 5.51 -4.66 -10.54
CA ARG A 48 5.82 -6.03 -10.97
C ARG A 48 5.43 -7.08 -9.92
N ARG A 49 5.64 -6.80 -8.63
CA ARG A 49 5.17 -7.69 -7.56
C ARG A 49 3.64 -7.77 -7.47
N GLN A 50 2.95 -6.64 -7.59
CA GLN A 50 1.49 -6.59 -7.57
C GLN A 50 0.83 -7.21 -8.81
N CYS A 51 1.53 -7.26 -9.95
CA CYS A 51 1.09 -7.97 -11.15
C CYS A 51 1.51 -9.46 -11.17
N GLY A 52 2.31 -9.91 -10.19
CA GLY A 52 2.78 -11.29 -10.12
C GLY A 52 3.94 -11.64 -11.06
N GLU A 53 4.60 -10.66 -11.68
CA GLU A 53 5.81 -10.87 -12.49
C GLU A 53 7.01 -11.27 -11.63
N THR A 54 7.04 -10.80 -10.39
CA THR A 54 8.06 -11.14 -9.38
C THR A 54 7.38 -11.43 -8.04
N ARG A 55 7.98 -12.28 -7.23
CA ARG A 55 7.42 -12.69 -5.93
C ARG A 55 7.64 -11.62 -4.86
N TRP A 56 6.76 -11.60 -3.86
CA TRP A 56 7.00 -10.87 -2.61
C TRP A 56 8.00 -11.64 -1.75
N ALA A 57 9.03 -10.97 -1.23
CA ALA A 57 9.85 -11.58 -0.19
C ALA A 57 9.07 -11.54 1.14
N VAL A 58 9.22 -12.58 1.97
CA VAL A 58 8.55 -12.63 3.29
C VAL A 58 8.88 -11.41 4.14
N ALA A 59 10.15 -10.99 4.17
CA ALA A 59 10.59 -9.79 4.87
C ALA A 59 9.90 -8.50 4.39
N GLU A 60 9.56 -8.41 3.10
CA GLU A 60 8.81 -7.26 2.57
C GLU A 60 7.36 -7.25 3.08
N VAL A 61 6.74 -8.44 3.16
CA VAL A 61 5.39 -8.60 3.70
C VAL A 61 5.36 -8.25 5.20
N GLU A 62 6.37 -8.66 5.95
CA GLU A 62 6.54 -8.31 7.37
C GLU A 62 6.66 -6.81 7.58
N LEU A 63 7.51 -6.12 6.81
CA LEU A 63 7.66 -4.66 6.87
C LEU A 63 6.35 -3.93 6.55
N LEU A 64 5.57 -4.43 5.60
CA LEU A 64 4.25 -3.85 5.29
C LEU A 64 3.26 -4.07 6.42
N ALA A 65 3.23 -5.27 7.01
CA ALA A 65 2.38 -5.58 8.15
C ALA A 65 2.71 -4.67 9.36
N GLU A 66 3.99 -4.48 9.66
CA GLU A 66 4.45 -3.55 10.69
C GLU A 66 4.02 -2.11 10.40
N HIS A 67 4.22 -1.64 9.16
CA HIS A 67 3.79 -0.31 8.72
C HIS A 67 2.28 -0.11 8.90
N TRP A 68 1.47 -1.14 8.65
CA TRP A 68 0.02 -1.11 8.85
C TRP A 68 -0.43 -1.43 10.27
N ARG A 69 0.50 -1.85 11.14
CA ARG A 69 0.26 -2.23 12.54
C ARG A 69 -0.70 -3.41 12.67
N ILE A 70 -0.47 -4.45 11.90
CA ILE A 70 -1.17 -5.74 11.97
C ILE A 70 -0.17 -6.88 12.08
N GLU A 71 -0.62 -8.03 12.56
CA GLU A 71 0.18 -9.25 12.60
C GLU A 71 0.56 -9.72 11.19
N ALA A 72 1.84 -10.02 10.96
CA ALA A 72 2.33 -10.40 9.62
C ALA A 72 1.66 -11.68 9.07
N SER A 73 1.28 -12.61 9.94
CA SER A 73 0.57 -13.85 9.56
C SER A 73 -0.76 -13.57 8.85
N LEU A 74 -1.44 -12.46 9.17
CA LEU A 74 -2.70 -12.08 8.53
C LEU A 74 -2.52 -11.75 7.04
N MET A 75 -1.34 -11.30 6.62
CA MET A 75 -1.07 -11.00 5.21
C MET A 75 -1.11 -12.23 4.30
N PHE A 76 -1.09 -13.42 4.89
CA PHE A 76 -1.21 -14.71 4.19
C PHE A 76 -2.63 -15.30 4.28
N SER A 77 -3.56 -14.58 4.92
CA SER A 77 -4.95 -14.99 5.08
C SER A 77 -5.61 -15.25 3.71
N PRO A 78 -6.42 -16.31 3.58
CA PRO A 78 -7.27 -16.51 2.40
C PRO A 78 -8.40 -15.49 2.28
N GLU A 79 -8.69 -14.75 3.36
CA GLU A 79 -9.79 -13.79 3.41
C GLU A 79 -9.26 -12.38 3.63
N ALA A 80 -9.28 -11.55 2.58
CA ALA A 80 -8.85 -10.15 2.65
C ALA A 80 -9.67 -9.32 3.64
N ALA A 81 -10.93 -9.67 3.86
CA ALA A 81 -11.79 -9.03 4.85
C ALA A 81 -11.22 -9.12 6.28
N LYS A 82 -10.57 -10.24 6.64
CA LYS A 82 -9.92 -10.40 7.95
C LYS A 82 -8.73 -9.46 8.10
N VAL A 83 -7.95 -9.27 7.04
CA VAL A 83 -6.81 -8.35 7.03
C VAL A 83 -7.29 -6.91 7.20
N VAL A 84 -8.32 -6.51 6.45
CA VAL A 84 -8.92 -5.18 6.55
C VAL A 84 -9.51 -4.93 7.94
N ALA A 85 -10.21 -5.91 8.52
CA ALA A 85 -10.80 -5.79 9.86
C ALA A 85 -9.75 -5.64 10.97
N ALA A 86 -8.54 -6.16 10.77
CA ALA A 86 -7.44 -6.04 11.72
C ALA A 86 -6.77 -4.65 11.71
N LEU A 87 -6.97 -3.84 10.65
CA LEU A 87 -6.34 -2.53 10.54
C LEU A 87 -6.79 -1.59 11.68
N PRO A 88 -5.86 -1.05 12.48
CA PRO A 88 -6.23 -0.08 13.50
C PRO A 88 -6.80 1.19 12.86
N ARG A 89 -8.03 1.56 13.22
CA ARG A 89 -8.72 2.74 12.65
C ARG A 89 -7.87 4.02 12.71
N ALA A 90 -7.23 4.27 13.85
CA ALA A 90 -6.35 5.42 14.04
C ALA A 90 -5.18 5.43 13.04
N ARG A 91 -4.64 4.24 12.70
CA ARG A 91 -3.56 4.11 11.73
C ARG A 91 -4.04 4.41 10.30
N VAL A 92 -5.21 3.90 9.92
CA VAL A 92 -5.84 4.19 8.62
C VAL A 92 -6.08 5.70 8.46
N GLU A 93 -6.63 6.35 9.48
CA GLU A 93 -6.87 7.80 9.48
C GLU A 93 -5.56 8.60 9.36
N GLN A 94 -4.51 8.19 10.08
CA GLN A 94 -3.17 8.78 9.99
C GLN A 94 -2.59 8.69 8.57
N LEU A 95 -2.65 7.51 7.95
CA LEU A 95 -2.13 7.28 6.59
C LEU A 95 -2.87 8.14 5.56
N ARG A 96 -4.21 8.15 5.64
CA ARG A 96 -5.06 9.01 4.79
C ARG A 96 -4.75 10.49 5.00
N ALA A 97 -4.54 10.94 6.24
CA ALA A 97 -4.20 12.33 6.55
C ALA A 97 -2.82 12.73 6.01
N ALA A 98 -1.80 11.87 6.18
CA ALA A 98 -0.47 12.09 5.64
C ALA A 98 -0.51 12.25 4.12
N LYS A 99 -1.32 11.44 3.43
CA LYS A 99 -1.51 11.56 1.98
C LYS A 99 -2.17 12.87 1.56
N ARG A 100 -3.19 13.33 2.28
CA ARG A 100 -3.81 14.64 2.02
C ARG A 100 -2.81 15.78 2.18
N ARG A 101 -1.97 15.75 3.22
CA ARG A 101 -0.91 16.74 3.44
C ARG A 101 0.12 16.78 2.30
N ARG A 102 0.50 15.63 1.73
CA ARG A 102 1.41 15.59 0.56
C ARG A 102 0.78 16.16 -0.71
N ARG A 103 -0.55 16.14 -0.83
CA ARG A 103 -1.27 16.67 -2.00
C ARG A 103 -1.54 18.17 -1.93
N LEU A 104 -1.59 18.73 -0.72
CA LEU A 104 -1.79 20.16 -0.54
C LEU A 104 -0.53 20.89 -1.04
N PRO A 105 -0.67 21.90 -1.92
CA PRO A 105 0.45 22.78 -2.24
C PRO A 105 0.96 23.44 -0.96
N ALA A 106 2.28 23.63 -0.86
CA ALA A 106 2.88 24.28 0.29
C ALA A 106 2.19 25.63 0.54
N PRO A 107 1.88 26.00 1.79
CA PRO A 107 1.29 27.30 2.07
C PRO A 107 2.23 28.36 1.50
N THR A 108 1.71 29.15 0.56
CA THR A 108 2.42 30.31 0.02
C THR A 108 2.66 31.25 1.19
N ARG A 109 3.93 31.39 1.59
CA ARG A 109 4.32 32.35 2.61
C ARG A 109 4.07 33.74 2.02
N SER A 110 2.92 34.34 2.35
CA SER A 110 2.59 35.70 1.94
C SER A 110 3.73 36.62 2.39
N LYS A 111 4.44 37.23 1.43
CA LYS A 111 5.40 38.29 1.72
C LYS A 111 4.60 39.48 2.24
N THR A 112 4.74 39.79 3.52
CA THR A 112 4.29 41.08 4.07
C THR A 112 5.11 42.17 3.36
N PRO A 113 4.48 43.16 2.71
CA PRO A 113 5.24 44.30 2.23
C PRO A 113 5.67 45.12 3.46
N VAL A 114 6.98 45.32 3.60
CA VAL A 114 7.53 46.38 4.45
C VAL A 114 7.15 47.70 3.78
N ALA A 115 6.27 48.46 4.44
CA ALA A 115 5.97 49.83 4.08
C ALA A 115 7.19 50.71 4.42
N ALA A 116 7.57 51.57 3.49
CA ALA A 116 8.57 52.63 3.65
C ALA A 116 7.86 53.95 4.00
#